data_AF-A0A1W9L914-F1
#
_entry.id   AF-A0A1W9L914-F1
#
_cell.length_a   1.000
_cell.length_b   1.000
_cell.length_c   1.000
_cell.angle_alpha   90.00
_cell.angle_beta   90.00
_cell.angle_gamma   90.00
#
_symmetry.space_group_name_H-M   'P 1'
#
loop_
_entity.id
_entity.type
_entity.pdbx_description
1 polymer ?
#
loop_
_entity_poly.entity_id
_entity_poly.type
_entity_poly.pdbx_seq_one_letter_code
_entity_poly.pdbx_strand_id
1 'polypeptide(L)'
;LLNILTSRNYKLLDVSQLKLADLKLEPPLVRVSFDQLTLAFGDAYPLDTGQRYLRIDQKVYLLTNSVYSLLTEEAIKFASLSPLGNAPKMTELQLPGYHLVAKEGLWALVIAPTEDRDTSTDGINTLVDNWEHAQAISVQHYQEGTPQGQILVMLPGQSEPLSLAIMALKPEFILARIDKGIQYHLSAIQVDRLLHLPQKTSPVDATATPSTAGTSTEISDDGDDVPVEETTSTEEIPEEIIDEETE
;
A
#
# COMPACT_ATOMS: atom_id res chain seq x y z
N LEU A 1 -10.56 -3.55 16.74
CA LEU A 1 -11.91 -3.88 17.26
C LEU A 1 -11.87 -4.97 18.34
N LEU A 2 -11.21 -6.11 18.12
CA LEU A 2 -11.19 -7.23 19.07
C LEU A 2 -10.61 -6.91 20.47
N ASN A 3 -9.76 -5.88 20.59
CA ASN A 3 -9.18 -5.45 21.87
C ASN A 3 -10.20 -4.94 22.91
N ILE A 4 -11.43 -4.58 22.51
CA ILE A 4 -12.48 -4.20 23.47
C ILE A 4 -12.80 -5.37 24.40
N LEU A 5 -12.82 -6.59 23.87
CA LEU A 5 -13.18 -7.81 24.60
C LEU A 5 -12.08 -8.29 25.54
N THR A 6 -10.86 -7.77 25.40
CA THR A 6 -9.68 -8.17 26.19
C THR A 6 -9.19 -7.08 27.14
N SER A 7 -9.84 -5.90 27.16
CA SER A 7 -9.46 -4.78 28.04
C SER A 7 -9.64 -5.15 29.52
N ARG A 8 -8.54 -5.09 30.28
CA ARG A 8 -8.51 -5.44 31.72
C ARG A 8 -8.81 -4.27 32.66
N ASN A 9 -8.90 -3.05 32.14
CA ASN A 9 -9.14 -1.83 32.94
C ASN A 9 -10.57 -1.34 32.73
N TYR A 10 -11.52 -1.98 33.42
CA TYR A 10 -12.90 -1.53 33.47
C TYR A 10 -13.39 -1.37 34.91
N LYS A 11 -14.27 -0.39 35.13
CA LYS A 11 -15.02 -0.23 36.39
C LYS A 11 -16.51 -0.34 36.10
N LEU A 12 -17.19 -1.26 36.77
CA LEU A 12 -18.65 -1.34 36.74
C LEU A 12 -19.23 -0.19 37.57
N LEU A 13 -20.20 0.52 37.03
CA LEU A 13 -20.93 1.58 37.71
C LEU A 13 -22.30 1.08 38.13
N ASP A 14 -22.74 1.48 39.33
CA ASP A 14 -24.10 1.23 39.77
C ASP A 14 -25.06 2.18 39.04
N VAL A 15 -25.78 1.62 38.07
CA VAL A 15 -26.73 2.34 37.21
C VAL A 15 -28.01 2.76 37.95
N SER A 16 -28.29 2.20 39.13
CA SER A 16 -29.52 2.54 39.87
C SER A 16 -29.59 4.00 40.33
N GLN A 17 -28.44 4.69 40.35
CA GLN A 17 -28.32 6.09 40.74
C GLN A 17 -27.90 7.01 39.59
N LEU A 18 -27.74 6.50 38.37
CA LEU A 18 -27.22 7.25 37.22
C LEU A 18 -28.28 7.38 36.14
N LYS A 19 -28.49 8.61 35.63
CA LYS A 19 -29.32 8.84 34.45
C LYS A 19 -28.50 8.54 33.19
N LEU A 20 -28.92 7.55 32.40
CA LEU A 20 -28.19 7.15 31.19
C LEU A 20 -28.07 8.27 30.14
N ALA A 21 -29.06 9.17 30.09
CA ALA A 21 -29.03 10.35 29.22
C ALA A 21 -27.87 11.29 29.56
N ASP A 22 -27.58 11.49 30.86
CA ASP A 22 -26.48 12.36 31.31
C ASP A 22 -25.11 11.81 30.89
N LEU A 23 -25.01 10.49 30.71
CA LEU A 23 -23.80 9.80 30.24
C LEU A 23 -23.75 9.66 28.71
N LYS A 24 -24.72 10.22 27.99
CA LYS A 24 -24.93 10.04 26.54
C LYS A 24 -25.02 8.57 26.11
N LEU A 25 -25.64 7.73 26.94
CA LEU A 25 -25.94 6.32 26.63
C LEU A 25 -27.38 6.11 26.14
N GLU A 26 -28.20 7.17 26.18
CA GLU A 26 -29.60 7.18 25.75
C GLU A 26 -29.96 8.56 25.15
N PRO A 27 -29.83 8.76 23.82
CA PRO A 27 -29.26 7.81 22.85
C PRO A 27 -27.73 7.69 22.99
N PRO A 28 -27.14 6.53 22.63
CA PRO A 28 -25.69 6.37 22.62
C PRO A 28 -25.03 7.17 21.49
N LEU A 29 -23.78 7.59 21.70
CA LEU A 29 -22.97 8.25 20.66
C LEU A 29 -22.58 7.29 19.53
N VAL A 30 -22.26 6.03 19.89
CA VAL A 30 -21.99 4.96 18.94
C VAL A 30 -22.63 3.67 19.43
N ARG A 31 -23.22 2.90 18.51
CA ARG A 31 -23.68 1.53 18.77
C ARG A 31 -22.93 0.55 17.88
N VAL A 32 -22.32 -0.46 18.49
CA VAL A 32 -21.67 -1.57 17.78
C VAL A 32 -22.38 -2.86 18.14
N SER A 33 -22.77 -3.64 17.13
CA SER A 33 -23.45 -4.92 17.32
C SER A 33 -22.62 -6.04 16.71
N PHE A 34 -22.31 -7.05 17.51
CA PHE A 34 -21.65 -8.30 17.11
C PHE A 34 -22.57 -9.46 17.46
N ASP A 35 -23.18 -10.09 16.45
CA ASP A 35 -24.19 -11.14 16.65
C ASP A 35 -25.27 -10.73 17.66
N GLN A 36 -25.20 -11.24 18.89
CA GLN A 36 -26.14 -10.95 19.98
C GLN A 36 -25.62 -9.89 20.98
N LEU A 37 -24.33 -9.52 20.91
CA LEU A 37 -23.71 -8.55 21.80
C LEU A 37 -23.87 -7.13 21.24
N THR A 38 -24.52 -6.25 21.99
CA THR A 38 -24.62 -4.83 21.66
C THR A 38 -23.83 -3.99 22.65
N LEU A 39 -22.94 -3.16 22.10
CA LEU A 39 -22.10 -2.21 22.80
C LEU A 39 -22.62 -0.80 22.50
N ALA A 40 -22.93 -0.03 23.53
CA ALA A 40 -23.37 1.35 23.40
C ALA A 40 -22.36 2.29 24.07
N PHE A 41 -21.68 3.12 23.30
CA PHE A 41 -20.66 4.05 23.78
C PHE A 41 -21.32 5.39 24.13
N GLY A 42 -21.05 5.85 25.35
CA GLY A 42 -21.47 7.15 25.87
C GLY A 42 -20.31 8.14 25.86
N ASP A 43 -20.40 9.18 26.69
CA ASP A 43 -19.41 10.26 26.71
C ASP A 43 -18.07 9.87 27.36
N ALA A 44 -17.05 10.69 27.13
CA ALA A 44 -15.78 10.59 27.86
C ALA A 44 -16.00 10.90 29.35
N TYR A 45 -15.20 10.25 30.21
CA TYR A 45 -15.20 10.51 31.64
C TYR A 45 -14.61 11.89 31.93
N PRO A 46 -15.27 12.74 32.73
CA PRO A 46 -14.90 14.16 32.87
C PRO A 46 -13.57 14.41 33.59
N LEU A 47 -13.01 13.44 34.32
CA LEU A 47 -11.76 13.64 35.08
C LEU A 47 -10.49 13.39 34.25
N ASP A 48 -10.57 13.50 32.93
CA ASP A 48 -9.45 13.35 31.97
C ASP A 48 -8.57 12.11 32.19
N THR A 49 -9.18 10.99 32.57
CA THR A 49 -8.47 9.71 32.76
C THR A 49 -8.30 8.92 31.46
N GLY A 50 -8.68 9.50 30.31
CA GLY A 50 -8.76 8.80 29.03
C GLY A 50 -9.79 7.66 29.01
N GLN A 51 -10.81 7.72 29.87
CA GLN A 51 -11.86 6.70 29.94
C GLN A 51 -13.18 7.16 29.31
N ARG A 52 -14.04 6.21 28.93
CA ARG A 52 -15.36 6.46 28.33
C ARG A 52 -16.41 5.52 28.92
N TYR A 53 -17.65 5.99 29.00
CA TYR A 53 -18.78 5.15 29.41
C TYR A 53 -19.18 4.17 28.30
N LEU A 54 -19.45 2.92 28.66
CA LEU A 54 -19.93 1.87 27.77
C LEU A 54 -21.07 1.12 28.44
N ARG A 55 -22.19 0.99 27.75
CA ARG A 55 -23.29 0.13 28.17
C ARG A 55 -23.22 -1.19 27.42
N ILE A 56 -23.27 -2.29 28.18
CA ILE A 56 -23.48 -3.64 27.68
C ILE A 56 -24.72 -4.17 28.41
N ASP A 57 -25.76 -4.49 27.65
CA ASP A 57 -27.09 -4.80 28.18
C ASP A 57 -27.58 -3.71 29.16
N GLN A 58 -27.77 -4.07 30.44
CA GLN A 58 -28.24 -3.19 31.51
C GLN A 58 -27.10 -2.64 32.39
N LYS A 59 -25.84 -2.96 32.07
CA LYS A 59 -24.67 -2.60 32.88
C LYS A 59 -23.87 -1.49 32.21
N VAL A 60 -23.41 -0.54 33.01
CA VAL A 60 -22.53 0.54 32.54
C VAL A 60 -21.13 0.35 33.09
N TYR A 61 -20.16 0.40 32.19
CA TYR A 61 -18.74 0.25 32.44
C TYR A 61 -18.03 1.54 32.11
N LEU A 62 -16.94 1.80 32.82
CA LEU A 62 -15.97 2.82 32.47
C LEU A 62 -14.70 2.10 31.96
N LEU A 63 -14.35 2.28 30.69
CA LEU A 63 -13.20 1.63 30.04
C LEU A 63 -12.22 2.65 29.46
N THR A 64 -10.98 2.25 29.23
CA THR A 64 -10.02 3.04 28.45
C THR A 64 -10.55 3.31 27.04
N ASN A 65 -10.48 4.57 26.62
CA ASN A 65 -11.01 5.08 25.35
C ASN A 65 -10.07 4.81 24.17
N SER A 66 -9.77 3.54 23.88
CA SER A 66 -8.78 3.17 22.85
C SER A 66 -9.35 2.94 21.44
N VAL A 67 -10.68 2.81 21.33
CA VAL A 67 -11.35 2.38 20.09
C VAL A 67 -12.40 3.36 19.58
N TYR A 68 -12.83 4.29 20.41
CA TYR A 68 -13.93 5.18 20.06
C TYR A 68 -13.59 6.06 18.85
N SER A 69 -12.36 6.59 18.80
CA SER A 69 -11.89 7.36 17.65
C SER A 69 -12.10 6.58 16.36
N LEU A 70 -11.61 5.33 16.31
CA LEU A 70 -11.77 4.42 15.19
C LEU A 70 -13.24 4.17 14.83
N LEU A 71 -14.12 4.02 15.83
CA LEU A 71 -15.55 3.81 15.58
C LEU A 71 -16.28 5.03 15.01
N THR A 72 -15.70 6.22 15.19
CA THR A 72 -16.23 7.49 14.69
C THR A 72 -15.47 8.01 13.46
N GLU A 73 -14.45 7.29 13.00
CA GLU A 73 -13.76 7.60 11.75
C GLU A 73 -14.68 7.40 10.55
N GLU A 74 -14.36 8.09 9.45
CA GLU A 74 -15.05 7.86 8.19
C GLU A 74 -14.82 6.43 7.69
N ALA A 75 -15.89 5.79 7.21
CA ALA A 75 -15.84 4.40 6.70
C ALA A 75 -14.76 4.19 5.63
N ILE A 76 -14.43 5.23 4.88
CA ILE A 76 -13.41 5.19 3.83
C ILE A 76 -12.00 4.92 4.35
N LYS A 77 -11.71 5.24 5.62
CA LYS A 77 -10.43 4.93 6.27
C LYS A 77 -10.21 3.43 6.46
N PHE A 78 -11.27 2.62 6.32
CA PHE A 78 -11.21 1.17 6.36
C PHE A 78 -11.22 0.51 4.98
N ALA A 79 -11.28 1.30 3.90
CA ALA A 79 -11.19 0.78 2.56
C ALA A 79 -9.82 0.11 2.35
N SER A 80 -9.80 -1.04 1.67
CA SER A 80 -8.55 -1.65 1.24
C SER A 80 -7.83 -0.71 0.27
N LEU A 81 -6.50 -0.61 0.40
CA LEU A 81 -5.66 0.15 -0.53
C LEU A 81 -5.44 -0.59 -1.86
N SER A 82 -5.82 -1.86 -1.95
CA SER A 82 -5.80 -2.62 -3.20
C SER A 82 -7.06 -2.31 -4.04
N PRO A 83 -6.92 -1.78 -5.27
CA PRO A 83 -8.06 -1.50 -6.15
C PRO A 83 -8.92 -2.73 -6.50
N LEU A 84 -8.29 -3.92 -6.49
CA LEU A 84 -8.93 -5.19 -6.82
C LEU A 84 -9.34 -6.00 -5.57
N GLY A 85 -9.04 -5.49 -4.37
CA GLY A 85 -9.30 -6.18 -3.11
C GLY A 85 -8.14 -7.08 -2.66
N ASN A 86 -8.39 -7.93 -1.67
CA ASN A 86 -7.33 -8.72 -1.04
C ASN A 86 -7.09 -10.02 -1.82
N ALA A 87 -5.83 -10.25 -2.23
CA ALA A 87 -5.40 -11.42 -3.02
C ALA A 87 -6.29 -11.67 -4.26
N PRO A 88 -6.45 -10.65 -5.13
CA PRO A 88 -7.24 -10.80 -6.35
C PRO A 88 -6.59 -11.86 -7.24
N LYS A 89 -7.42 -12.67 -7.90
CA LYS A 89 -7.00 -13.45 -9.07
C LYS A 89 -7.85 -12.99 -10.22
N MET A 90 -7.27 -12.40 -11.25
CA MET A 90 -8.06 -11.93 -12.39
C MET A 90 -8.27 -13.06 -13.40
N THR A 91 -9.38 -13.01 -14.14
CA THR A 91 -9.60 -13.90 -15.30
C THR A 91 -9.61 -13.13 -16.62
N GLU A 92 -9.85 -11.82 -16.55
CA GLU A 92 -9.87 -10.93 -17.70
C GLU A 92 -9.50 -9.52 -17.27
N LEU A 93 -8.72 -8.84 -18.09
CA LEU A 93 -8.27 -7.47 -17.87
C LEU A 93 -8.40 -6.70 -19.19
N GLN A 94 -9.25 -5.68 -19.19
CA GLN A 94 -9.41 -4.75 -20.31
C GLN A 94 -8.88 -3.39 -19.89
N LEU A 95 -7.85 -2.93 -20.59
CA LEU A 95 -7.23 -1.62 -20.43
C LEU A 95 -7.55 -0.75 -21.66
N PRO A 96 -7.29 0.57 -21.62
CA PRO A 96 -7.23 1.37 -22.83
C PRO A 96 -6.20 0.77 -23.80
N GLY A 97 -6.66 0.15 -24.89
CA GLY A 97 -5.81 -0.42 -25.94
C GLY A 97 -5.49 -1.92 -25.82
N TYR A 98 -5.60 -2.53 -24.63
CA TYR A 98 -5.30 -3.95 -24.43
C TYR A 98 -6.51 -4.73 -23.90
N HIS A 99 -6.63 -5.97 -24.34
CA HIS A 99 -7.58 -6.92 -23.79
C HIS A 99 -6.91 -8.26 -23.55
N LEU A 100 -6.82 -8.67 -22.29
CA LEU A 100 -6.17 -9.89 -21.85
C LEU A 100 -7.20 -10.84 -21.23
N VAL A 101 -7.12 -12.12 -21.58
CA VAL A 101 -8.00 -13.17 -21.04
C VAL A 101 -7.15 -14.36 -20.60
N ALA A 102 -7.41 -14.86 -19.39
CA ALA A 102 -6.82 -16.09 -18.90
C ALA A 102 -7.56 -17.30 -19.50
N LYS A 103 -6.84 -18.15 -20.24
CA LYS A 103 -7.33 -19.42 -20.77
C LYS A 103 -6.47 -20.55 -20.19
N GLU A 104 -7.10 -21.46 -19.45
CA GLU A 104 -6.41 -22.61 -18.83
C GLU A 104 -5.23 -22.20 -17.93
N GLY A 105 -5.31 -21.02 -17.31
CA GLY A 105 -4.26 -20.48 -16.45
C GLY A 105 -3.13 -19.75 -17.19
N LEU A 106 -3.21 -19.65 -18.52
CA LEU A 106 -2.29 -18.87 -19.34
C LEU A 106 -2.96 -17.60 -19.85
N TRP A 107 -2.31 -16.46 -19.65
CA TRP A 107 -2.80 -15.18 -20.15
C TRP A 107 -2.52 -15.02 -21.65
N ALA A 108 -3.56 -14.66 -22.39
CA ALA A 108 -3.48 -14.41 -23.82
C ALA A 108 -4.02 -13.02 -24.16
N LEU A 109 -3.35 -12.36 -25.11
CA LEU A 109 -3.77 -11.07 -25.65
C LEU A 109 -4.83 -11.29 -26.72
N VAL A 110 -6.01 -10.72 -26.52
CA VAL A 110 -7.14 -10.76 -27.46
C VAL A 110 -7.13 -9.54 -28.38
N ILE A 111 -6.77 -8.37 -27.84
CA ILE A 111 -6.64 -7.10 -28.58
C ILE A 111 -5.34 -6.41 -28.14
N ALA A 112 -4.59 -5.89 -29.12
CA ALA A 112 -3.35 -5.15 -28.92
C ALA A 112 -3.36 -3.87 -29.78
N PRO A 113 -2.71 -2.77 -29.33
CA PRO A 113 -2.36 -1.66 -30.20
C PRO A 113 -1.39 -2.15 -31.30
N THR A 114 -1.55 -1.64 -32.52
CA THR A 114 -0.74 -2.05 -33.68
C THR A 114 0.74 -1.67 -33.59
N GLU A 115 1.14 -0.87 -32.59
CA GLU A 115 2.48 -0.27 -32.51
C GLU A 115 3.33 -0.73 -31.31
N ASP A 116 2.79 -1.52 -30.37
CA ASP A 116 3.55 -1.96 -29.20
C ASP A 116 4.29 -3.27 -29.43
N ARG A 117 5.59 -3.12 -29.69
CA ARG A 117 6.55 -4.19 -29.88
C ARG A 117 7.03 -4.75 -28.54
N ASP A 118 6.31 -5.74 -28.04
CA ASP A 118 6.79 -7.08 -27.62
C ASP A 118 5.66 -7.76 -26.83
N THR A 119 4.82 -8.53 -27.52
CA THR A 119 3.74 -9.33 -26.91
C THR A 119 4.28 -10.60 -26.25
N SER A 120 5.45 -10.53 -25.62
CA SER A 120 6.04 -11.67 -24.94
C SER A 120 5.14 -12.13 -23.79
N THR A 121 5.06 -13.44 -23.60
CA THR A 121 4.29 -14.05 -22.48
C THR A 121 4.75 -13.50 -21.13
N ASP A 122 6.04 -13.21 -20.97
CA ASP A 122 6.63 -12.65 -19.75
C ASP A 122 6.14 -11.23 -19.46
N GLY A 123 6.08 -10.36 -20.48
CA GLY A 123 5.56 -9.01 -20.33
C GLY A 123 4.06 -8.99 -20.00
N ILE A 124 3.28 -9.90 -20.59
CA ILE A 124 1.87 -10.10 -20.26
C ILE A 124 1.71 -10.51 -18.80
N ASN A 125 2.45 -11.53 -18.34
CA ASN A 125 2.37 -12.00 -16.96
C ASN A 125 2.80 -10.90 -15.98
N THR A 126 3.86 -10.14 -16.30
CA THR A 126 4.32 -9.01 -15.49
C THR A 126 3.24 -7.93 -15.35
N LEU A 127 2.52 -7.61 -16.43
CA LEU A 127 1.42 -6.64 -16.40
C LEU A 127 0.27 -7.12 -15.51
N VAL A 128 -0.11 -8.39 -15.64
CA VAL A 128 -1.15 -9.01 -14.78
C VAL A 128 -0.71 -8.97 -13.32
N ASP A 129 0.52 -9.41 -13.02
CA ASP A 129 1.07 -9.43 -11.67
C ASP A 129 1.11 -8.01 -11.07
N ASN A 130 1.47 -7.00 -11.86
CA ASN A 130 1.44 -5.60 -11.41
C ASN A 130 0.03 -5.18 -10.99
N TRP A 131 -1.01 -5.60 -11.72
CA TRP A 131 -2.41 -5.31 -11.36
C TRP A 131 -2.86 -6.06 -10.12
N GLU A 132 -2.54 -7.35 -9.99
CA GLU A 132 -2.92 -8.13 -8.81
C GLU A 132 -2.26 -7.62 -7.52
N HIS A 133 -1.10 -6.96 -7.64
CA HIS A 133 -0.35 -6.37 -6.54
C HIS A 133 -0.44 -4.84 -6.46
N ALA A 134 -1.30 -4.20 -7.26
CA ALA A 134 -1.43 -2.75 -7.28
C ALA A 134 -1.87 -2.22 -5.91
N GLN A 135 -1.21 -1.16 -5.43
CA GLN A 135 -1.50 -0.53 -4.14
C GLN A 135 -1.62 0.98 -4.30
N ALA A 136 -2.71 1.52 -3.74
CA ALA A 136 -2.90 2.94 -3.57
C ALA A 136 -2.15 3.45 -2.35
N ILE A 137 -1.78 4.74 -2.39
CA ILE A 137 -1.27 5.49 -1.26
C ILE A 137 -2.44 5.86 -0.33
N SER A 138 -3.58 6.20 -0.91
CA SER A 138 -4.80 6.52 -0.16
C SER A 138 -6.07 6.20 -0.94
N VAL A 139 -7.18 6.12 -0.21
CA VAL A 139 -8.54 6.05 -0.76
C VAL A 139 -9.30 7.28 -0.27
N GLN A 140 -10.00 7.94 -1.19
CA GLN A 140 -10.76 9.16 -0.93
C GLN A 140 -12.15 9.06 -1.55
N HIS A 141 -13.07 9.92 -1.11
CA HIS A 141 -14.40 9.98 -1.71
C HIS A 141 -14.26 10.32 -3.18
N TYR A 142 -15.09 9.70 -4.00
CA TYR A 142 -15.13 9.99 -5.43
C TYR A 142 -15.45 11.46 -5.67
N GLN A 143 -14.65 12.10 -6.51
CA GLN A 143 -14.86 13.45 -6.99
C GLN A 143 -15.37 13.38 -8.43
N GLU A 144 -16.47 14.07 -8.70
CA GLU A 144 -17.03 14.15 -10.04
C GLU A 144 -16.02 14.74 -11.03
N GLY A 145 -16.00 14.16 -12.23
CA GLY A 145 -15.10 14.59 -13.29
C GLY A 145 -15.27 13.73 -14.53
N THR A 146 -14.60 14.13 -15.61
CA THR A 146 -14.63 13.40 -16.88
C THR A 146 -13.56 12.31 -16.89
N PRO A 147 -13.93 11.01 -16.99
CA PRO A 147 -12.95 9.94 -17.13
C PRO A 147 -12.12 10.09 -18.41
N GLN A 148 -10.81 9.82 -18.31
CA GLN A 148 -9.87 9.78 -19.44
C GLN A 148 -9.81 8.39 -20.08
N GLY A 149 -10.34 7.38 -19.40
CA GLY A 149 -10.39 6.00 -19.87
C GLY A 149 -11.10 5.11 -18.86
N GLN A 150 -11.27 3.85 -19.23
CA GLN A 150 -11.91 2.84 -18.40
C GLN A 150 -11.09 1.56 -18.41
N ILE A 151 -11.10 0.89 -17.26
CA ILE A 151 -10.46 -0.39 -17.02
C ILE A 151 -11.53 -1.34 -16.50
N LEU A 152 -11.65 -2.51 -17.12
CA LEU A 152 -12.59 -3.54 -16.69
C LEU A 152 -11.81 -4.77 -16.26
N VAL A 153 -12.13 -5.30 -15.09
CA VAL A 153 -11.47 -6.48 -14.51
C VAL A 153 -12.51 -7.52 -14.17
N MET A 154 -12.41 -8.72 -14.75
CA MET A 154 -13.23 -9.85 -14.33
C MET A 154 -12.53 -10.63 -13.22
N LEU A 155 -13.25 -10.85 -12.12
CA LEU A 155 -12.80 -11.65 -10.99
C LEU A 155 -13.61 -12.96 -10.91
N PRO A 156 -13.01 -14.09 -10.50
CA PRO A 156 -13.68 -15.36 -10.32
C PRO A 156 -14.92 -15.24 -9.44
N GLY A 157 -16.02 -15.84 -9.89
CA GLY A 157 -17.28 -15.87 -9.15
C GLY A 157 -18.09 -14.57 -9.18
N GLN A 158 -17.63 -13.54 -9.91
CA GLN A 158 -18.41 -12.33 -10.18
C GLN A 158 -19.05 -12.43 -11.57
N SER A 159 -20.31 -12.00 -11.67
CA SER A 159 -21.06 -11.96 -12.94
C SER A 159 -20.80 -10.69 -13.74
N GLU A 160 -20.38 -9.62 -13.06
CA GLU A 160 -20.12 -8.32 -13.66
C GLU A 160 -18.65 -7.95 -13.45
N PRO A 161 -18.01 -7.32 -14.44
CA PRO A 161 -16.65 -6.85 -14.30
C PRO A 161 -16.58 -5.70 -13.28
N LEU A 162 -15.52 -5.71 -12.49
CA LEU A 162 -15.11 -4.58 -11.68
C LEU A 162 -14.67 -3.45 -12.64
N SER A 163 -15.36 -2.31 -12.56
CA SER A 163 -15.06 -1.14 -13.41
C SER A 163 -14.27 -0.08 -12.66
N LEU A 164 -13.13 0.32 -13.20
CA LEU A 164 -12.30 1.43 -12.73
C LEU A 164 -12.24 2.52 -13.80
N ALA A 165 -12.63 3.74 -13.45
CA ALA A 165 -12.48 4.90 -14.32
C ALA A 165 -11.12 5.56 -14.08
N ILE A 166 -10.38 5.84 -15.14
CA ILE A 166 -9.14 6.61 -15.06
C ILE A 166 -9.50 8.09 -14.97
N MET A 167 -9.28 8.71 -13.81
CA MET A 167 -9.63 10.12 -13.60
C MET A 167 -8.47 11.05 -13.93
N ALA A 168 -7.25 10.64 -13.61
CA ALA A 168 -6.03 11.38 -13.91
C ALA A 168 -4.83 10.42 -14.00
N LEU A 169 -3.83 10.77 -14.83
CA LEU A 169 -2.56 10.06 -14.92
C LEU A 169 -1.40 10.83 -14.25
N LYS A 170 -1.49 12.17 -14.22
CA LYS A 170 -0.50 13.07 -13.64
C LYS A 170 -1.19 14.28 -12.99
N PRO A 171 -0.61 14.90 -11.95
CA PRO A 171 0.65 14.51 -11.27
C PRO A 171 0.53 13.24 -10.42
N GLU A 172 -0.68 12.74 -10.25
CA GLU A 172 -1.03 11.51 -9.53
C GLU A 172 -1.89 10.61 -10.42
N PHE A 173 -1.78 9.30 -10.23
CA PHE A 173 -2.60 8.33 -10.94
C PHE A 173 -3.86 8.03 -10.13
N ILE A 174 -5.03 8.41 -10.64
CA ILE A 174 -6.30 8.32 -9.92
C ILE A 174 -7.24 7.35 -10.64
N LEU A 175 -7.67 6.32 -9.91
CA LEU A 175 -8.64 5.33 -10.37
C LEU A 175 -9.92 5.40 -9.54
N ALA A 176 -11.08 5.61 -10.16
CA ALA A 176 -12.35 5.72 -9.46
C ALA A 176 -13.19 4.43 -9.55
N ARG A 177 -13.72 4.00 -8.41
CA ARG A 177 -14.82 3.03 -8.27
C ARG A 177 -16.11 3.81 -8.08
N ILE A 178 -16.66 4.31 -9.18
CA ILE A 178 -17.87 5.17 -9.17
C ILE A 178 -19.05 4.45 -8.52
N ASP A 179 -19.17 3.12 -8.74
CA ASP A 179 -20.18 2.26 -8.12
C ASP A 179 -20.13 2.24 -6.58
N LYS A 180 -18.97 2.53 -5.99
CA LYS A 180 -18.74 2.60 -4.55
C LYS A 180 -18.56 4.02 -4.01
N GLY A 181 -18.57 5.04 -4.88
CA GLY A 181 -18.34 6.42 -4.49
C GLY A 181 -16.94 6.67 -3.92
N ILE A 182 -15.93 5.90 -4.33
CA ILE A 182 -14.53 6.08 -3.89
C ILE A 182 -13.57 6.22 -5.08
N GLN A 183 -12.40 6.79 -4.80
CA GLN A 183 -11.27 6.84 -5.72
C GLN A 183 -9.96 6.48 -5.01
N TYR A 184 -9.13 5.75 -5.74
CA TYR A 184 -7.79 5.33 -5.35
C TYR A 184 -6.78 6.33 -5.88
N HIS A 185 -5.87 6.72 -5.00
CA HIS A 185 -4.78 7.64 -5.28
C HIS A 185 -3.47 6.85 -5.31
N LEU A 186 -2.93 6.64 -6.50
CA LEU A 186 -1.73 5.84 -6.76
C LEU A 186 -0.58 6.76 -7.18
N SER A 187 0.65 6.37 -6.86
CA SER A 187 1.85 7.03 -7.39
C SER A 187 1.84 7.06 -8.93
N ALA A 188 2.18 8.20 -9.52
CA ALA A 188 2.30 8.34 -10.98
C ALA A 188 3.34 7.38 -11.60
N ILE A 189 4.30 6.87 -10.82
CA ILE A 189 5.26 5.84 -11.26
C ILE A 189 4.54 4.53 -11.64
N GLN A 190 3.35 4.28 -11.09
CA GLN A 190 2.58 3.08 -11.39
C GLN A 190 1.86 3.15 -12.75
N VAL A 191 1.73 4.33 -13.37
CA VAL A 191 1.04 4.49 -14.66
C VAL A 191 1.62 3.56 -15.71
N ASP A 192 2.94 3.62 -15.93
CA ASP A 192 3.57 2.81 -16.97
C ASP A 192 3.51 1.32 -16.66
N ARG A 193 3.61 0.95 -15.39
CA ARG A 193 3.56 -0.46 -14.94
C ARG A 193 2.18 -1.09 -15.03
N LEU A 194 1.12 -0.27 -14.94
CA LEU A 194 -0.26 -0.73 -14.92
C LEU A 194 -0.97 -0.53 -16.27
N LEU A 195 -0.54 0.41 -17.10
CA LEU A 195 -1.21 0.69 -18.38
C LEU A 195 -0.44 0.19 -19.60
N HIS A 196 0.86 -0.13 -19.48
CA HIS A 196 1.68 -0.51 -20.63
C HIS A 196 2.40 -1.84 -20.40
N LEU A 197 2.59 -2.60 -21.48
CA LEU A 197 3.45 -3.79 -21.45
C LEU A 197 4.91 -3.37 -21.23
N PRO A 198 5.65 -4.06 -20.34
CA PRO A 198 7.05 -3.75 -20.12
C PRO A 198 7.85 -3.97 -21.41
N GLN A 199 8.65 -2.98 -21.78
CA GLN A 199 9.57 -3.08 -22.91
C GLN A 199 10.74 -3.98 -22.51
N LYS A 200 11.12 -4.92 -23.37
CA LYS A 200 12.36 -5.68 -23.17
C LYS A 200 13.53 -4.71 -23.20
N THR A 201 14.21 -4.53 -22.06
CA THR A 201 15.54 -3.93 -22.05
C THR A 201 16.45 -4.85 -22.86
N SER A 202 16.82 -4.42 -24.06
CA SER A 202 17.85 -5.10 -24.82
C SER A 202 19.17 -4.98 -24.05
N PRO A 203 19.94 -6.07 -23.88
CA PRO A 203 21.26 -6.00 -23.28
C PRO A 203 22.23 -5.41 -24.32
N VAL A 204 22.10 -4.12 -24.60
CA VAL A 204 23.05 -3.32 -25.40
C VAL A 204 23.35 -2.04 -24.63
N ASP A 205 23.69 -2.20 -23.36
CA ASP A 205 24.47 -1.20 -22.60
C ASP A 205 25.41 -1.86 -21.57
N ALA A 206 25.51 -3.20 -21.58
CA ALA A 206 26.42 -3.97 -20.74
C ALA A 206 27.72 -4.37 -21.46
N THR A 207 27.99 -3.83 -22.65
CA THR A 207 29.27 -4.00 -23.37
C THR A 207 29.87 -2.66 -23.75
N ALA A 208 30.09 -1.81 -22.75
CA ALA A 208 31.20 -0.86 -22.78
C ALA A 208 32.36 -1.45 -21.96
N THR A 209 32.93 -2.54 -22.46
CA THR A 209 34.32 -2.91 -22.14
C THR A 209 35.20 -2.19 -23.17
N PRO A 210 36.37 -1.66 -22.76
CA PRO A 210 37.18 -0.80 -23.60
C PRO A 210 37.81 -1.64 -24.72
N SER A 211 37.73 -1.13 -25.95
CA SER A 211 38.45 -1.65 -27.10
C SER A 211 39.24 -0.50 -27.70
N THR A 212 40.47 -0.62 -28.21
CA THR A 212 41.60 -1.57 -28.19
C THR A 212 42.67 -0.86 -29.05
N ALA A 213 43.94 -1.23 -28.88
CA ALA A 213 45.07 -1.06 -29.82
C ALA A 213 45.76 0.31 -29.88
N GLY A 214 47.09 0.38 -29.92
CA GLY A 214 48.12 -0.67 -30.00
C GLY A 214 49.46 -0.05 -30.44
N THR A 215 50.56 -0.80 -30.30
CA THR A 215 51.66 -0.92 -31.29
C THR A 215 52.90 -1.54 -30.63
N SER A 216 53.39 -2.64 -31.22
CA SER A 216 54.66 -3.33 -30.96
C SER A 216 55.90 -2.45 -31.12
N THR A 217 57.01 -2.79 -30.45
CA THR A 217 58.32 -3.10 -31.08
C THR A 217 59.30 -3.64 -30.01
N GLU A 218 60.08 -4.64 -30.43
CA GLU A 218 61.24 -5.29 -29.77
C GLU A 218 62.24 -4.35 -29.06
N ILE A 219 62.97 -4.87 -28.06
CA ILE A 219 64.43 -5.15 -28.09
C ILE A 219 64.88 -5.64 -26.69
N SER A 220 65.84 -6.57 -26.72
CA SER A 220 66.55 -7.29 -25.65
C SER A 220 67.27 -6.45 -24.58
N ASP A 221 67.66 -7.17 -23.51
CA ASP A 221 69.02 -7.27 -22.94
C ASP A 221 69.25 -6.75 -21.51
N ASP A 222 69.79 -7.68 -20.71
CA ASP A 222 70.71 -7.58 -19.55
C ASP A 222 70.47 -6.63 -18.36
N GLY A 223 70.76 -7.17 -17.17
CA GLY A 223 71.37 -6.39 -16.08
C GLY A 223 70.69 -6.45 -14.72
N ASP A 224 71.38 -7.10 -13.78
CA ASP A 224 71.31 -7.02 -12.31
C ASP A 224 70.77 -5.71 -11.70
N ASP A 225 70.01 -5.80 -10.60
CA ASP A 225 70.53 -5.56 -9.24
C ASP A 225 69.42 -5.75 -8.16
N VAL A 226 69.79 -6.32 -7.01
CA VAL A 226 69.06 -6.31 -5.71
C VAL A 226 69.70 -5.14 -4.90
N PRO A 227 69.39 -4.76 -3.63
CA PRO A 227 68.45 -5.28 -2.62
C PRO A 227 67.76 -4.24 -1.67
N VAL A 228 66.94 -4.76 -0.72
CA VAL A 228 66.52 -4.31 0.66
C VAL A 228 65.98 -2.86 0.91
N GLU A 229 65.05 -2.55 1.83
CA GLU A 229 64.84 -2.85 3.28
C GLU A 229 63.31 -2.79 3.64
N GLU A 230 62.74 -3.62 4.54
CA GLU A 230 62.62 -3.47 6.01
C GLU A 230 61.99 -2.12 6.47
N THR A 231 60.78 -2.03 7.06
CA THR A 231 60.48 -2.30 8.48
C THR A 231 59.00 -2.03 8.85
N THR A 232 58.45 -2.96 9.64
CA THR A 232 57.55 -2.87 10.81
C THR A 232 56.70 -1.62 11.19
N SER A 233 55.39 -1.89 11.37
CA SER A 233 54.63 -1.85 12.64
C SER A 233 54.06 -0.54 13.25
N THR A 234 52.91 -0.73 13.92
CA THR A 234 52.33 0.02 15.07
C THR A 234 51.37 1.15 14.67
N GLU A 235 50.04 0.94 14.75
CA GLU A 235 49.17 0.95 15.95
C GLU A 235 49.11 2.32 16.63
N GLU A 236 47.98 3.02 16.51
CA GLU A 236 47.42 3.81 17.62
C GLU A 236 46.00 4.29 17.29
N ILE A 237 45.05 3.87 18.13
CA ILE A 237 43.79 4.58 18.41
C ILE A 237 44.04 5.36 19.70
N PRO A 238 43.54 6.61 19.81
CA PRO A 238 42.64 6.96 20.92
C PRO A 238 41.40 7.73 20.38
N GLU A 239 40.18 7.56 20.92
CA GLU A 239 39.65 8.17 22.18
C GLU A 239 39.88 9.70 22.22
N GLU A 240 38.97 10.64 22.53
CA GLU A 240 37.67 10.70 23.22
C GLU A 240 37.21 12.19 23.16
N ILE A 241 36.04 12.53 23.76
CA ILE A 241 35.60 13.85 24.33
C ILE A 241 34.72 14.70 23.37
N ILE A 242 33.37 14.69 23.45
CA ILE A 242 32.41 15.38 24.36
C ILE A 242 32.74 16.91 24.47
N ASP A 243 31.93 17.89 24.07
CA ASP A 243 30.78 18.45 24.81
C ASP A 243 30.23 19.71 24.11
N GLU A 244 29.00 20.07 24.51
CA GLU A 244 28.40 21.43 24.54
C GLU A 244 28.19 22.20 23.20
N GLU A 245 27.17 23.03 22.99
CA GLU A 245 26.31 23.76 23.91
C GLU A 245 25.00 24.13 23.20
N THR A 246 23.93 24.21 23.98
CA THR A 246 22.62 24.76 23.65
C THR A 246 22.63 26.29 23.65
N GLU A 247 21.99 26.91 22.64
CA GLU A 247 21.25 28.18 22.78
C GLU A 247 20.11 28.25 21.75
#